data_AF-A0ABD5XRG3-F1
#
_entry.id   AF-A0ABD5XRG3-F1
#
_cell.length_a   1.000
_cell.length_b   1.000
_cell.length_c   1.000
_cell.angle_alpha   90.00
_cell.angle_beta   90.00
_cell.angle_gamma   90.00
#
_symmetry.space_group_name_H-M   'P 1'
#
loop_
_entity.id
_entity.type
_entity.pdbx_description
1 polymer ?
#
loop_
_entity_poly.entity_id
_entity_poly.type
_entity_poly.pdbx_seq_one_letter_code
_entity_poly.pdbx_strand_id
1 'polypeptide(L)'
;MSCPISGTEDGVPDRLEAVARSDAAPVFTHEFDASIAGTPGVAADRIVTPTVDGRLVGVSLDGDVEWRTDTDGAPSAVGVADDTAYVGTPGERLLAVDATDGAVRWTAPLRNTVFAPPLTTLERVYVGGADYHLRALDRDTGEQVWADEVPNAVTHGPFRVDDKLVTLAGGSHRIRGRAGALPHTPTVLTVHSRDGSPVRSVDLDAGVDGGRVTWLAVAGGDVYLGQEYGLSKLAPEVYADA
;
A
#
# COMPACT_ATOMS: atom_id res chain seq x y z
N MET A 1 -1.62 1.73 -12.34
CA MET A 1 -1.54 3.20 -12.24
C MET A 1 -1.69 3.52 -10.77
N SER A 2 -0.65 3.99 -10.09
CA SER A 2 -0.77 4.50 -8.73
C SER A 2 -1.13 5.97 -8.79
N CYS A 3 -2.31 6.35 -8.30
CA CYS A 3 -2.66 7.76 -8.14
C CYS A 3 -1.86 8.33 -6.95
N PRO A 4 -1.02 9.36 -7.12
CA PRO A 4 -0.47 10.08 -5.98
C PRO A 4 -1.60 10.90 -5.35
N ILE A 5 -1.82 10.74 -4.04
CA ILE A 5 -2.71 11.64 -3.29
C ILE A 5 -1.96 12.96 -3.09
N SER A 6 -2.53 14.04 -3.62
CA SER A 6 -2.14 15.43 -3.35
C SER A 6 -3.12 15.97 -2.31
N GLY A 7 -2.63 16.32 -1.11
CA GLY A 7 -3.47 16.98 -0.10
C GLY A 7 -2.96 16.87 1.34
N THR A 8 -2.04 17.76 1.74
CA THR A 8 -1.69 17.99 3.16
C THR A 8 -2.31 19.28 3.71
N GLU A 9 -3.26 19.88 3.01
CA GLU A 9 -3.88 21.14 3.44
C GLU A 9 -5.05 20.86 4.39
N ASP A 10 -4.91 21.31 5.64
CA ASP A 10 -5.97 21.25 6.64
C ASP A 10 -7.15 22.14 6.17
N GLY A 11 -8.32 21.53 5.93
CA GLY A 11 -9.59 22.26 5.74
C GLY A 11 -10.25 22.18 4.35
N VAL A 12 -9.66 21.47 3.39
CA VAL A 12 -10.35 21.10 2.13
C VAL A 12 -10.61 19.60 2.16
N PRO A 13 -11.87 19.13 2.05
CA PRO A 13 -12.14 17.71 1.92
C PRO A 13 -11.42 17.18 0.67
N ASP A 14 -10.75 16.05 0.79
CA ASP A 14 -10.14 15.43 -0.38
C ASP A 14 -11.23 15.04 -1.38
N ARG A 15 -10.87 15.04 -2.66
CA ARG A 15 -11.75 14.62 -3.75
C ARG A 15 -11.09 13.53 -4.58
N LEU A 16 -11.92 12.66 -5.13
CA LEU A 16 -11.53 11.71 -6.16
C LEU A 16 -11.81 12.33 -7.52
N GLU A 17 -10.76 12.51 -8.30
CA GLU A 17 -10.85 12.96 -9.69
C GLU A 17 -10.53 11.78 -10.61
N ALA A 18 -11.42 11.52 -11.57
CA ALA A 18 -11.13 10.63 -12.69
C ALA A 18 -10.94 11.45 -13.95
N VAL A 19 -9.90 11.10 -14.73
CA VAL A 19 -9.58 11.75 -15.99
C VAL A 19 -9.42 10.71 -17.11
N ALA A 20 -9.77 11.09 -18.33
CA ALA A 20 -9.64 10.25 -19.50
C ALA A 20 -8.16 10.02 -19.81
N ARG A 21 -7.79 8.76 -20.08
CA ARG A 21 -6.39 8.40 -20.35
C ARG A 21 -5.82 9.06 -21.62
N SER A 22 -6.67 9.37 -22.59
CA SER A 22 -6.28 9.88 -23.91
C SER A 22 -5.74 11.31 -23.86
N ASP A 23 -6.35 12.16 -23.05
CA ASP A 23 -6.21 13.62 -23.10
C ASP A 23 -6.31 14.28 -21.72
N ALA A 24 -6.41 13.50 -20.65
CA ALA A 24 -6.61 13.95 -19.28
C ALA A 24 -7.87 14.82 -19.08
N ALA A 25 -8.86 14.71 -19.97
CA ALA A 25 -10.14 15.39 -19.80
C ALA A 25 -10.85 14.86 -18.52
N PRO A 26 -11.47 15.73 -17.70
CA PRO A 26 -12.18 15.29 -16.51
C PRO A 26 -13.36 14.40 -16.89
N VAL A 27 -13.44 13.23 -16.25
CA VAL A 27 -14.57 12.29 -16.36
C VAL A 27 -15.57 12.59 -15.25
N PHE A 28 -15.10 12.55 -14.00
CA PHE A 28 -15.92 12.95 -12.84
C PHE A 28 -15.05 13.51 -11.72
N THR A 29 -15.72 14.18 -10.78
CA THR A 29 -15.15 14.57 -9.49
C THR A 29 -16.14 14.18 -8.40
N HIS A 30 -15.67 13.46 -7.38
CA HIS A 30 -16.43 13.12 -6.19
C HIS A 30 -15.79 13.77 -4.96
N GLU A 31 -16.58 14.56 -4.22
CA GLU A 31 -16.15 15.15 -2.94
C GLU A 31 -16.58 14.24 -1.80
N PHE A 32 -15.66 13.91 -0.89
CA PHE A 32 -15.96 13.10 0.28
C PHE A 32 -16.29 13.98 1.49
N ASP A 33 -17.17 13.48 2.36
CA ASP A 33 -17.45 14.11 3.67
C ASP A 33 -16.25 14.05 4.62
N ALA A 34 -15.29 13.16 4.35
CA ALA A 34 -14.05 12.98 5.10
C ALA A 34 -12.88 12.78 4.14
N SER A 35 -11.70 13.26 4.53
CA SER A 35 -10.50 13.13 3.71
C SER A 35 -10.13 11.67 3.42
N ILE A 36 -9.45 11.43 2.30
CA ILE A 36 -9.01 10.10 1.86
C ILE A 36 -7.84 9.64 2.73
N ALA A 37 -7.98 8.50 3.42
CA ALA A 37 -6.98 8.00 4.37
C ALA A 37 -5.73 7.40 3.68
N GLY A 38 -5.90 6.84 2.49
CA GLY A 38 -4.85 6.15 1.74
C GLY A 38 -5.25 5.92 0.29
N THR A 39 -4.32 5.42 -0.52
CA THR A 39 -4.52 5.26 -1.97
C THR A 39 -5.77 4.42 -2.27
N PRO A 40 -6.73 4.92 -3.07
CA PRO A 40 -7.88 4.13 -3.52
C PRO A 40 -7.46 2.95 -4.41
N GLY A 41 -8.26 1.88 -4.39
CA GLY A 41 -8.09 0.70 -5.24
C GLY A 41 -9.20 0.60 -6.27
N VAL A 42 -8.89 0.15 -7.49
CA VAL A 42 -9.90 -0.08 -8.54
C VAL A 42 -10.09 -1.58 -8.72
N ALA A 43 -11.31 -2.07 -8.46
CA ALA A 43 -11.75 -3.45 -8.59
C ALA A 43 -12.86 -3.52 -9.64
N ALA A 44 -12.60 -4.19 -10.77
CA ALA A 44 -13.48 -4.22 -11.93
C ALA A 44 -13.99 -2.82 -12.34
N ASP A 45 -15.23 -2.49 -11.98
CA ASP A 45 -15.94 -1.25 -12.28
C ASP A 45 -16.22 -0.40 -11.04
N ARG A 46 -15.45 -0.59 -9.96
CA ARG A 46 -15.58 0.12 -8.69
C ARG A 46 -14.26 0.67 -8.18
N ILE A 47 -14.33 1.86 -7.59
CA ILE A 47 -13.22 2.52 -6.91
C ILE A 47 -13.50 2.44 -5.41
N VAL A 48 -12.69 1.66 -4.70
CA VAL A 48 -12.76 1.51 -3.25
C VAL A 48 -11.84 2.54 -2.62
N THR A 49 -12.42 3.45 -1.85
CA THR A 49 -11.73 4.59 -1.26
C THR A 49 -11.77 4.53 0.27
N PRO A 50 -10.62 4.48 0.95
CA PRO A 50 -10.57 4.53 2.41
C PRO A 50 -10.61 6.00 2.88
N THR A 51 -11.36 6.28 3.94
CA THR A 51 -11.54 7.63 4.49
C THR A 51 -11.13 7.71 5.97
N VAL A 52 -10.70 8.90 6.40
CA VAL A 52 -10.11 9.12 7.74
C VAL A 52 -11.11 8.96 8.89
N ASP A 53 -12.41 9.04 8.59
CA ASP A 53 -13.51 8.79 9.53
C ASP A 53 -13.78 7.29 9.76
N GLY A 54 -12.94 6.41 9.22
CA GLY A 54 -13.01 4.98 9.46
C GLY A 54 -14.04 4.28 8.57
N ARG A 55 -14.03 4.60 7.28
CA ARG A 55 -14.90 3.95 6.30
C ARG A 55 -14.13 3.52 5.06
N LEU A 56 -14.67 2.50 4.41
CA LEU A 56 -14.47 2.25 2.99
C LEU A 56 -15.70 2.72 2.23
N VAL A 57 -15.47 3.44 1.15
CA VAL A 57 -16.52 3.95 0.26
C VAL A 57 -16.32 3.35 -1.12
N GLY A 58 -17.33 2.63 -1.61
CA GLY A 58 -17.36 2.12 -2.98
C GLY A 58 -17.98 3.15 -3.91
N VAL A 59 -17.22 3.60 -4.90
CA VAL A 59 -17.62 4.60 -5.89
C VAL A 59 -17.65 3.97 -7.28
N SER A 60 -18.68 4.21 -8.07
CA SER A 60 -18.76 3.77 -9.47
C SER A 60 -17.74 4.50 -10.35
N LEU A 61 -17.52 4.03 -11.57
CA LEU A 61 -16.67 4.74 -12.55
C LEU A 61 -17.28 6.06 -13.05
N ASP A 62 -18.53 6.34 -12.71
CA ASP A 62 -19.22 7.60 -12.98
C ASP A 62 -19.16 8.58 -11.79
N GLY A 63 -18.62 8.15 -10.65
CA GLY A 63 -18.44 8.99 -9.45
C GLY A 63 -19.56 8.90 -8.41
N ASP A 64 -20.49 7.95 -8.54
CA ASP A 64 -21.58 7.75 -7.60
C ASP A 64 -21.19 6.81 -6.46
N VAL A 65 -21.57 7.14 -5.23
CA VAL A 65 -21.36 6.23 -4.09
C VAL A 65 -22.41 5.14 -4.11
N GLU A 66 -21.97 3.88 -4.13
CA GLU A 66 -22.85 2.73 -4.13
C GLU A 66 -22.98 2.07 -2.76
N TRP A 67 -21.90 2.05 -1.99
CA TRP A 67 -21.88 1.45 -0.66
C TRP A 67 -20.87 2.12 0.27
N ARG A 68 -21.08 1.90 1.56
CA ARG A 68 -20.17 2.30 2.64
C ARG A 68 -20.05 1.17 3.65
N THR A 69 -18.83 0.91 4.09
CA THR A 69 -18.52 -0.09 5.12
C THR A 69 -17.71 0.58 6.22
N ASP A 70 -18.24 0.55 7.44
CA ASP A 70 -17.53 1.06 8.60
C ASP A 70 -16.37 0.11 8.99
N THR A 71 -15.26 0.70 9.41
CA THR A 71 -14.06 0.00 9.87
C THR A 71 -13.67 0.48 11.26
N ASP A 72 -12.76 -0.27 11.92
CA ASP A 72 -12.24 0.06 13.26
C ASP A 72 -11.21 1.21 13.22
N GLY A 73 -11.58 2.34 12.61
CA GLY A 73 -10.71 3.49 12.35
C GLY A 73 -10.21 3.57 10.91
N ALA A 74 -9.46 4.63 10.60
CA ALA A 74 -9.01 4.98 9.25
C ALA A 74 -8.20 3.83 8.60
N PRO A 75 -8.71 3.20 7.52
CA PRO A 75 -7.99 2.12 6.85
C PRO A 75 -6.71 2.60 6.16
N SER A 76 -5.78 1.66 5.93
CA SER A 76 -4.60 1.87 5.08
C SER A 76 -4.98 2.05 3.61
N ALA A 77 -3.99 2.25 2.74
CA ALA A 77 -4.17 2.13 1.30
C ALA A 77 -4.73 0.76 0.88
N VAL A 78 -5.46 0.73 -0.24
CA VAL A 78 -6.24 -0.44 -0.69
C VAL A 78 -5.42 -1.28 -1.69
N GLY A 79 -5.30 -2.57 -1.40
CA GLY A 79 -4.87 -3.59 -2.36
C GLY A 79 -6.08 -4.25 -3.02
N VAL A 80 -6.02 -4.61 -4.30
CA VAL A 80 -7.17 -5.20 -5.02
C VAL A 80 -6.75 -6.44 -5.81
N ALA A 81 -7.54 -7.52 -5.73
CA ALA A 81 -7.47 -8.62 -6.68
C ALA A 81 -8.88 -9.06 -7.07
N ASP A 82 -9.13 -9.06 -8.39
CA ASP A 82 -10.45 -9.23 -8.99
C ASP A 82 -11.47 -8.32 -8.29
N ASP A 83 -12.54 -8.89 -7.72
CA ASP A 83 -13.61 -8.16 -7.03
C ASP A 83 -13.41 -8.09 -5.51
N THR A 84 -12.16 -8.22 -5.03
CA THR A 84 -11.83 -8.12 -3.58
C THR A 84 -10.89 -6.95 -3.33
N ALA A 85 -11.28 -6.07 -2.40
CA ALA A 85 -10.41 -5.07 -1.80
C ALA A 85 -9.85 -5.56 -0.46
N TYR A 86 -8.58 -5.26 -0.19
CA TYR A 86 -7.87 -5.63 1.03
C TYR A 86 -7.31 -4.38 1.70
N VAL A 87 -7.59 -4.23 2.99
CA VAL A 87 -7.14 -3.06 3.76
C VAL A 87 -6.70 -3.45 5.17
N GLY A 88 -5.60 -2.86 5.62
CA GLY A 88 -5.21 -2.89 7.02
C GLY A 88 -6.02 -1.86 7.82
N THR A 89 -6.36 -2.17 9.06
CA THR A 89 -7.04 -1.24 9.97
C THR A 89 -6.17 -0.93 11.20
N PRO A 90 -6.40 0.20 11.88
CA PRO A 90 -5.75 0.52 13.14
C PRO A 90 -6.07 -0.47 14.26
N GLY A 91 -7.18 -1.21 14.13
CA GLY A 91 -7.54 -2.33 15.02
C GLY A 91 -6.69 -3.58 14.87
N GLU A 92 -5.54 -3.51 14.18
CA GLU A 92 -4.60 -4.61 13.94
C GLU A 92 -5.25 -5.76 13.15
N ARG A 93 -5.99 -5.43 12.10
CA ARG A 93 -6.69 -6.41 11.26
C ARG A 93 -6.42 -6.16 9.79
N LEU A 94 -6.42 -7.22 8.99
CA LEU A 94 -6.56 -7.17 7.55
C LEU A 94 -7.99 -7.57 7.20
N LEU A 95 -8.72 -6.69 6.52
CA LEU A 95 -10.05 -6.98 6.00
C LEU A 95 -9.96 -7.35 4.53
N ALA A 96 -10.69 -8.39 4.13
CA ALA A 96 -11.05 -8.61 2.73
C ALA A 96 -12.51 -8.22 2.53
N VAL A 97 -12.76 -7.33 1.59
CA VAL A 97 -14.05 -6.70 1.35
C VAL A 97 -14.45 -6.95 -0.09
N ASP A 98 -15.68 -7.39 -0.28
CA ASP A 98 -16.30 -7.49 -1.58
C ASP A 98 -16.45 -6.08 -2.18
N ALA A 99 -15.79 -5.85 -3.32
CA ALA A 99 -15.80 -4.53 -3.93
C ALA A 99 -17.16 -4.16 -4.53
N THR A 100 -18.04 -5.14 -4.75
CA THR A 100 -19.34 -4.93 -5.39
C THR A 100 -20.38 -4.38 -4.42
N ASP A 101 -20.38 -4.84 -3.17
CA ASP A 101 -21.40 -4.48 -2.18
C ASP A 101 -20.82 -4.00 -0.83
N GLY A 102 -19.50 -4.02 -0.66
CA GLY A 102 -18.82 -3.61 0.57
C GLY A 102 -18.86 -4.66 1.69
N ALA A 103 -19.35 -5.88 1.45
CA ALA A 103 -19.44 -6.92 2.47
C ALA A 103 -18.04 -7.43 2.86
N VAL A 104 -17.78 -7.54 4.16
CA VAL A 104 -16.54 -8.15 4.65
C VAL A 104 -16.60 -9.66 4.41
N ARG A 105 -15.72 -10.17 3.54
CA ARG A 105 -15.61 -11.60 3.22
C ARG A 105 -14.89 -12.37 4.32
N TRP A 106 -13.79 -11.82 4.80
CA TRP A 106 -13.05 -12.37 5.94
C TRP A 106 -12.26 -11.28 6.66
N THR A 107 -11.78 -11.64 7.85
CA THR A 107 -10.87 -10.79 8.62
C THR A 107 -9.75 -11.64 9.22
N ALA A 108 -8.52 -11.19 9.01
CA ALA A 108 -7.34 -11.81 9.58
C ALA A 108 -6.74 -10.91 10.67
N PRO A 109 -6.36 -11.47 11.84
CA PRO A 109 -5.63 -10.70 12.84
C PRO A 109 -4.23 -10.38 12.31
N LEU A 110 -3.86 -9.11 12.40
CA LEU A 110 -2.48 -8.66 12.36
C LEU A 110 -2.02 -8.43 13.80
N ARG A 111 -0.73 -8.17 13.98
CA ARG A 111 -0.16 -7.86 15.31
C ARG A 111 0.15 -6.39 15.49
N ASN A 112 -0.10 -5.58 14.45
CA ASN A 112 0.10 -4.14 14.42
C ASN A 112 -0.54 -3.55 13.15
N THR A 113 -0.48 -2.22 13.03
CA THR A 113 -0.92 -1.45 11.87
C THR A 113 -0.04 -1.72 10.65
N VAL A 114 -0.64 -1.56 9.47
CA VAL A 114 -0.01 -1.65 8.16
C VAL A 114 -0.01 -0.27 7.53
N PHE A 115 1.14 0.16 7.00
CA PHE A 115 1.28 1.48 6.37
C PHE A 115 1.10 1.43 4.86
N ALA A 116 1.65 0.39 4.23
CA ALA A 116 1.67 0.24 2.77
C ALA A 116 0.45 -0.55 2.26
N PRO A 117 0.03 -0.34 1.00
CA PRO A 117 -1.05 -1.15 0.43
C PRO A 117 -0.68 -2.65 0.40
N PRO A 118 -1.61 -3.56 0.74
CA PRO A 118 -1.41 -4.98 0.51
C PRO A 118 -1.11 -5.29 -0.96
N LEU A 119 -0.12 -6.14 -1.21
CA LEU A 119 0.12 -6.68 -2.55
C LEU A 119 -0.71 -7.93 -2.74
N THR A 120 -1.49 -7.96 -3.81
CA THR A 120 -2.42 -9.05 -4.08
C THR A 120 -1.99 -9.83 -5.32
N THR A 121 -2.25 -11.13 -5.30
CA THR A 121 -2.08 -12.04 -6.43
C THR A 121 -3.31 -12.93 -6.54
N LEU A 122 -3.33 -13.84 -7.51
CA LEU A 122 -4.43 -14.79 -7.65
C LEU A 122 -4.61 -15.71 -6.43
N GLU A 123 -3.54 -15.97 -5.68
CA GLU A 123 -3.50 -16.97 -4.60
C GLU A 123 -3.21 -16.38 -3.22
N ARG A 124 -2.55 -15.23 -3.16
CA ARG A 124 -1.98 -14.68 -1.92
C ARG A 124 -2.19 -13.19 -1.79
N VAL A 125 -2.32 -12.76 -0.55
CA VAL A 125 -2.22 -11.35 -0.13
C VAL A 125 -0.97 -11.20 0.71
N TYR A 126 -0.07 -10.29 0.32
CA TYR A 126 1.16 -10.01 1.02
C TYR A 126 1.09 -8.66 1.74
N VAL A 127 1.49 -8.64 3.00
CA VAL A 127 1.34 -7.48 3.88
C VAL A 127 2.56 -7.30 4.75
N GLY A 128 3.08 -6.07 4.78
CA GLY A 128 4.13 -5.65 5.71
C GLY A 128 3.56 -4.84 6.87
N GLY A 129 3.97 -5.14 8.10
CA GLY A 129 3.47 -4.48 9.30
C GLY A 129 4.49 -3.58 9.99
N ALA A 130 3.98 -2.72 10.87
CA ALA A 130 4.79 -1.92 11.80
C ALA A 130 5.47 -2.76 12.89
N ASP A 131 5.13 -4.03 13.00
CA ASP A 131 5.73 -5.02 13.89
C ASP A 131 6.90 -5.78 13.27
N TYR A 132 7.45 -5.28 12.17
CA TYR A 132 8.68 -5.78 11.55
C TYR A 132 8.50 -7.16 10.94
N HIS A 133 7.31 -7.43 10.39
CA HIS A 133 7.02 -8.69 9.74
C HIS A 133 6.45 -8.45 8.34
N LEU A 134 6.93 -9.26 7.39
CA LEU A 134 6.29 -9.49 6.09
C LEU A 134 5.48 -10.78 6.19
N ARG A 135 4.26 -10.78 5.66
CA ARG A 135 3.33 -11.90 5.74
C ARG A 135 2.78 -12.23 4.37
N ALA A 136 2.44 -13.51 4.18
CA ALA A 136 1.50 -13.94 3.15
C ALA A 136 0.30 -14.60 3.79
N LEU A 137 -0.87 -14.24 3.30
CA LEU A 137 -2.14 -14.82 3.67
C LEU A 137 -2.77 -15.47 2.44
N ASP A 138 -3.49 -16.55 2.65
CA ASP A 138 -4.36 -17.13 1.65
C ASP A 138 -5.42 -16.11 1.27
N ARG A 139 -5.60 -15.91 -0.03
CA ARG A 139 -6.48 -14.87 -0.56
C ARG A 139 -7.95 -15.12 -0.20
N ASP A 140 -8.37 -16.37 -0.22
CA ASP A 140 -9.79 -16.72 -0.13
C ASP A 140 -10.23 -16.90 1.32
N THR A 141 -9.33 -17.35 2.20
CA THR A 141 -9.64 -17.63 3.60
C THR A 141 -9.09 -16.59 4.58
N GLY A 142 -8.07 -15.82 4.18
CA GLY A 142 -7.33 -14.94 5.08
C GLY A 142 -6.43 -15.70 6.07
N GLU A 143 -6.22 -17.00 5.91
CA GLU A 143 -5.31 -17.76 6.76
C GLU A 143 -3.86 -17.39 6.46
N GLN A 144 -3.06 -17.13 7.50
CA GLN A 144 -1.64 -16.84 7.33
C GLN A 144 -0.91 -18.09 6.82
N VAL A 145 -0.31 -17.99 5.64
CA VAL A 145 0.48 -19.05 5.02
C VAL A 145 1.91 -19.04 5.55
N TRP A 146 2.50 -17.85 5.62
CA TRP A 146 3.84 -17.65 6.19
C TRP A 146 3.98 -16.23 6.74
N ALA A 147 4.96 -16.05 7.62
CA ALA A 147 5.45 -14.75 8.08
C ALA A 147 6.97 -14.82 8.25
N ASP A 148 7.65 -13.73 7.94
CA ASP A 148 9.10 -13.58 8.12
C ASP A 148 9.41 -12.24 8.79
N GLU A 149 10.43 -12.24 9.64
CA GLU A 149 10.91 -11.03 10.30
C GLU A 149 11.76 -10.20 9.33
N VAL A 150 11.47 -8.91 9.25
CA VAL A 150 12.26 -7.94 8.50
C VAL A 150 12.98 -6.99 9.47
N PRO A 151 14.06 -6.31 9.04
CA PRO A 151 14.88 -5.52 9.98
C PRO A 151 14.18 -4.30 10.61
N ASN A 152 13.02 -3.89 10.09
CA ASN A 152 12.28 -2.72 10.56
C ASN A 152 10.82 -2.72 10.07
N ALA A 153 10.04 -1.70 10.43
CA ALA A 153 8.67 -1.52 9.95
C ALA A 153 8.64 -1.44 8.42
N VAL A 154 7.73 -2.18 7.80
CA VAL A 154 7.55 -2.10 6.34
C VAL A 154 6.83 -0.79 6.02
N THR A 155 7.55 0.15 5.42
CA THR A 155 7.00 1.48 5.08
C THR A 155 6.52 1.55 3.64
N HIS A 156 7.12 0.77 2.73
CA HIS A 156 6.73 0.67 1.34
C HIS A 156 6.77 -0.77 0.85
N GLY A 157 5.77 -1.14 0.05
CA GLY A 157 5.60 -2.49 -0.46
C GLY A 157 4.94 -3.44 0.54
N PRO A 158 4.94 -4.75 0.27
CA PRO A 158 5.70 -5.42 -0.79
C PRO A 158 5.31 -5.02 -2.21
N PHE A 159 6.30 -4.96 -3.10
CA PHE A 159 6.10 -4.83 -4.54
C PHE A 159 6.53 -6.13 -5.22
N ARG A 160 5.82 -6.50 -6.29
CA ARG A 160 6.21 -7.65 -7.09
C ARG A 160 7.24 -7.22 -8.14
N VAL A 161 8.39 -7.89 -8.15
CA VAL A 161 9.35 -7.88 -9.25
C VAL A 161 9.56 -9.32 -9.67
N ASP A 162 9.07 -9.67 -10.87
CA ASP A 162 9.04 -11.05 -11.37
C ASP A 162 8.40 -12.06 -10.39
N ASP A 163 9.19 -12.97 -9.83
CA ASP A 163 8.81 -13.97 -8.84
C ASP A 163 9.18 -13.58 -7.40
N LYS A 164 9.70 -12.37 -7.20
CA LYS A 164 10.15 -11.83 -5.91
C LYS A 164 9.21 -10.76 -5.35
N LEU A 165 9.34 -10.56 -4.05
CA LEU A 165 8.75 -9.50 -3.26
C LEU A 165 9.87 -8.55 -2.84
N VAL A 166 9.79 -7.30 -3.26
CA VAL A 166 10.73 -6.24 -2.85
C VAL A 166 10.02 -5.34 -1.84
N THR A 167 10.61 -5.15 -0.66
CA THR A 167 10.06 -4.28 0.38
C THR A 167 11.10 -3.26 0.82
N LEU A 168 10.61 -2.12 1.30
CA LEU A 168 11.42 -1.17 2.05
C LEU A 168 11.02 -1.26 3.53
N ALA A 169 11.93 -1.79 4.33
CA ALA A 169 11.84 -1.77 5.78
C ALA A 169 12.58 -0.52 6.30
N GLY A 170 11.87 0.35 7.01
CA GLY A 170 12.44 1.55 7.59
C GLY A 170 12.31 2.81 6.72
N GLY A 171 13.23 3.75 6.87
CA GLY A 171 13.22 5.03 6.15
C GLY A 171 12.30 6.08 6.77
N SER A 172 11.99 7.12 5.98
CA SER A 172 11.11 8.21 6.40
C SER A 172 9.67 7.96 5.93
N HIS A 173 8.79 7.54 6.84
CA HIS A 173 7.36 7.45 6.56
C HIS A 173 6.63 8.67 7.14
N ARG A 174 5.86 9.36 6.29
CA ARG A 174 5.01 10.48 6.72
C ARG A 174 3.64 9.94 7.10
N ILE A 175 3.19 10.27 8.30
CA ILE A 175 1.84 9.94 8.77
C ILE A 175 0.99 11.21 8.65
N ARG A 176 -0.18 11.11 8.02
CA ARG A 176 -1.11 12.24 7.88
C ARG A 176 -1.58 12.72 9.26
N GLY A 177 -1.71 14.04 9.44
CA GLY A 177 -2.18 14.65 10.70
C GLY A 177 -1.14 14.75 11.83
N ARG A 178 0.08 14.23 11.63
CA ARG A 178 1.20 14.43 12.56
C ARG A 178 2.31 15.21 11.88
N ALA A 179 2.74 16.32 12.48
CA ALA A 179 3.93 17.02 12.04
C ALA A 179 5.17 16.15 12.35
N GLY A 180 5.79 15.60 11.30
CA GLY A 180 7.05 14.86 11.38
C GLY A 180 7.04 13.55 10.59
N ALA A 181 8.20 13.18 10.04
CA ALA A 181 8.45 11.80 9.62
C ALA A 181 8.90 11.01 10.84
N LEU A 182 8.44 9.75 10.97
CA LEU A 182 9.05 8.83 11.94
C LEU A 182 10.26 8.19 11.25
N PRO A 183 11.50 8.55 11.61
CA PRO A 183 12.67 7.88 11.06
C PRO A 183 12.73 6.47 11.63
N HIS A 184 12.70 5.48 10.75
CA HIS A 184 12.90 4.08 11.11
C HIS A 184 14.28 3.68 10.59
N THR A 185 15.27 3.65 11.48
CA THR A 185 16.63 3.17 11.16
C THR A 185 16.83 1.78 11.77
N PRO A 186 17.44 0.82 11.06
CA PRO A 186 18.03 0.97 9.73
C PRO A 186 16.99 1.04 8.60
N THR A 187 17.34 1.68 7.48
CA THR A 187 16.62 1.62 6.21
C THR A 187 17.17 0.49 5.35
N VAL A 188 16.37 -0.55 5.12
CA VAL A 188 16.80 -1.77 4.45
C VAL A 188 15.84 -2.11 3.32
N LEU A 189 16.38 -2.37 2.13
CA LEU A 189 15.63 -3.05 1.08
C LEU A 189 15.74 -4.55 1.29
N THR A 190 14.60 -5.23 1.43
CA THR A 190 14.57 -6.69 1.51
C THR A 190 13.96 -7.27 0.25
N VAL A 191 14.45 -8.44 -0.13
CA VAL A 191 13.97 -9.24 -1.26
C VAL A 191 13.63 -10.61 -0.72
N HIS A 192 12.39 -11.03 -0.93
CA HIS A 192 11.89 -12.34 -0.55
C HIS A 192 11.35 -13.07 -1.78
N SER A 193 11.47 -14.39 -1.79
CA SER A 193 10.67 -15.23 -2.67
C SER A 193 9.20 -15.20 -2.25
N ARG A 194 8.27 -15.50 -3.16
CA ARG A 194 6.83 -15.54 -2.86
C ARG A 194 6.42 -16.58 -1.81
N ASP A 195 7.28 -17.56 -1.54
CA ASP A 195 7.12 -18.56 -0.48
C ASP A 195 7.59 -18.07 0.91
N GLY A 196 8.10 -16.85 1.00
CA GLY A 196 8.57 -16.24 2.24
C GLY A 196 10.06 -16.40 2.49
N SER A 197 10.79 -17.14 1.64
CA SER A 197 12.23 -17.32 1.81
C SER A 197 12.98 -16.00 1.58
N PRO A 198 13.82 -15.53 2.53
CA PRO A 198 14.63 -14.34 2.30
C PRO A 198 15.69 -14.62 1.23
N VAL A 199 15.80 -13.73 0.26
CA VAL A 199 16.76 -13.81 -0.87
C VAL A 199 17.90 -12.84 -0.66
N ARG A 200 17.59 -11.59 -0.27
CA ARG A 200 18.60 -10.55 -0.08
C ARG A 200 18.12 -9.44 0.85
N SER A 201 19.07 -8.82 1.54
CA SER A 201 18.87 -7.56 2.25
C SER A 201 20.00 -6.60 1.92
N VAL A 202 19.66 -5.34 1.67
CA VAL A 202 20.61 -4.28 1.35
C VAL A 202 20.38 -3.11 2.30
N ASP A 203 21.39 -2.81 3.10
CA ASP A 203 21.41 -1.62 3.95
C ASP A 203 21.56 -0.38 3.06
N LEU A 204 20.54 0.47 3.09
CA LEU A 204 20.49 1.70 2.31
C LEU A 204 21.00 2.90 3.11
N ASP A 205 21.18 2.82 4.43
CA ASP A 205 21.74 3.94 5.18
C ASP A 205 23.25 4.10 4.92
N ALA A 206 23.92 3.05 4.45
CA ALA A 206 25.37 3.02 4.25
C ALA A 206 25.85 3.40 2.83
N GLY A 207 24.97 3.61 1.84
CA GLY A 207 25.39 3.47 0.44
C GLY A 207 24.60 4.20 -0.64
N VAL A 208 23.82 5.24 -0.32
CA VAL A 208 23.10 6.01 -1.34
C VAL A 208 23.44 7.50 -1.29
N ASP A 209 23.97 8.03 -2.40
CA ASP A 209 24.48 9.42 -2.49
C ASP A 209 23.38 10.51 -2.39
N GLY A 210 22.11 10.14 -2.61
CA GLY A 210 20.97 11.07 -2.64
C GLY A 210 20.34 11.42 -1.28
N GLY A 211 20.97 11.04 -0.16
CA GLY A 211 20.41 11.22 1.19
C GLY A 211 19.42 10.14 1.59
N ARG A 212 18.62 10.40 2.64
CA ARG A 212 17.69 9.39 3.19
C ARG A 212 16.68 8.93 2.15
N VAL A 213 16.40 7.64 2.14
CA VAL A 213 15.34 7.06 1.31
C VAL A 213 13.98 7.42 1.91
N THR A 214 13.10 7.94 1.06
CA THR A 214 11.78 8.44 1.42
C THR A 214 10.64 7.64 0.81
N TRP A 215 10.87 7.01 -0.34
CA TRP A 215 9.92 6.10 -0.97
C TRP A 215 10.61 5.09 -1.88
N LEU A 216 9.91 3.99 -2.16
CA LEU A 216 10.29 2.98 -3.14
C LEU A 216 9.13 2.76 -4.10
N ALA A 217 9.43 2.62 -5.38
CA ALA A 217 8.45 2.28 -6.41
C ALA A 217 9.01 1.26 -7.41
N VAL A 218 8.11 0.48 -8.01
CA VAL A 218 8.44 -0.44 -9.10
C VAL A 218 7.71 0.00 -10.37
N ALA A 219 8.45 0.16 -11.46
CA ALA A 219 7.89 0.51 -12.76
C ALA A 219 8.63 -0.23 -13.88
N GLY A 220 7.88 -0.90 -14.75
CA GLY A 220 8.46 -1.64 -15.87
C GLY A 220 9.39 -2.80 -15.46
N GLY A 221 9.24 -3.35 -14.25
CA GLY A 221 10.12 -4.38 -13.68
C GLY A 221 11.36 -3.81 -12.96
N ASP A 222 11.60 -2.51 -13.07
CA ASP A 222 12.72 -1.85 -12.42
C ASP A 222 12.33 -1.27 -11.05
N VAL A 223 13.27 -1.28 -10.11
CA VAL A 223 13.11 -0.68 -8.78
C VAL A 223 13.73 0.71 -8.72
N TYR A 224 12.98 1.67 -8.19
CA TYR A 224 13.38 3.05 -8.02
C TYR A 224 13.30 3.48 -6.56
N LEU A 225 14.32 4.21 -6.10
CA LEU A 225 14.38 4.84 -4.79
C LEU A 225 14.23 6.35 -4.92
N GLY A 226 13.22 6.89 -4.25
CA GLY A 226 13.11 8.31 -3.99
C GLY A 226 13.88 8.71 -2.75
N GLN A 227 14.70 9.73 -2.87
CA GLN A 227 15.60 10.19 -1.83
C GLN A 227 15.40 11.69 -1.61
N GLU A 228 15.85 12.19 -0.47
CA GLU A 228 15.73 13.61 -0.11
C GLU A 228 16.25 14.56 -1.21
N TYR A 229 17.32 14.15 -1.91
CA TYR A 229 17.99 14.98 -2.89
C TYR A 229 18.05 14.33 -4.29
N GLY A 230 17.24 13.30 -4.56
CA GLY A 230 17.28 12.65 -5.88
C GLY A 230 16.38 11.44 -6.06
N LEU A 231 16.50 10.86 -7.26
CA LEU A 231 15.86 9.62 -7.68
C LEU A 231 16.93 8.68 -8.24
N SER A 232 16.99 7.47 -7.73
CA SER A 232 17.94 6.45 -8.17
C SER A 232 17.20 5.22 -8.71
N LYS A 233 17.55 4.78 -9.91
CA LYS A 233 17.18 3.44 -10.39
C LYS A 233 18.20 2.45 -9.83
N LEU A 234 17.72 1.41 -9.14
CA LEU A 234 18.59 0.36 -8.64
C LEU A 234 19.03 -0.56 -9.78
N ALA A 235 20.29 -0.98 -9.71
CA ALA A 235 20.83 -1.97 -10.63
C ALA A 235 20.10 -3.32 -10.41
N PRO A 236 19.70 -4.06 -11.46
CA PRO A 236 18.90 -5.29 -11.31
C PRO A 236 19.52 -6.31 -10.38
N GLU A 237 20.85 -6.38 -10.32
CA GLU A 237 21.55 -7.33 -9.47
C GLU A 237 21.22 -7.14 -8.00
N VAL A 238 20.71 -5.96 -7.58
CA VAL A 238 20.29 -5.65 -6.21
C VAL A 238 19.00 -6.38 -5.80
N TYR A 239 18.11 -6.70 -6.74
CA TYR A 239 16.77 -7.22 -6.45
C TYR A 239 16.32 -8.40 -7.32
N ALA A 240 17.06 -8.73 -8.37
CA ALA A 240 16.85 -9.88 -9.23
C ALA A 240 17.97 -10.91 -9.05
N ASP A 241 17.70 -12.13 -9.51
CA ASP A 241 18.72 -13.17 -9.64
C ASP A 241 19.73 -12.77 -10.74
N ALA A 242 21.01 -13.13 -10.55
CA ALA A 242 22.11 -12.78 -11.47
C ALA A 242 22.10 -13.60 -12.77
#